data_AF-A0A9D2IC03-F1
#
_entry.id   AF-A0A9D2IC03-F1
#
_cell.length_a   1.000
_cell.length_b   1.000
_cell.length_c   1.000
_cell.angle_alpha   90.00
_cell.angle_beta   90.00
_cell.angle_gamma   90.00
#
_symmetry.space_group_name_H-M   'P 1'
#
loop_
_entity.id
_entity.type
_entity.pdbx_description
1 polymer ?
#
loop_
_entity_poly.entity_id
_entity_poly.type
_entity_poly.pdbx_seq_one_letter_code
_entity_poly.pdbx_strand_id
1 'polypeptide(L)' 'MKKQYQLSEFQFYDGEEFITFNLIDINTEKKEITVAVTDRGRISVHTFDLLEDCGRLYFEYGVGFNQIDLDDFEEVDE' A
#
# COMPACT_ATOMS: atom_id res chain seq x y z
N MET A 1 14.13 -12.96 -2.72
CA MET A 1 13.44 -12.93 -4.03
C MET A 1 12.59 -11.68 -4.05
N LYS A 2 12.86 -10.71 -4.93
CA LYS A 2 11.96 -9.55 -5.11
C LYS A 2 10.76 -10.04 -5.93
N LYS A 3 9.58 -10.17 -5.31
CA LYS A 3 8.33 -10.26 -6.06
C LYS A 3 8.08 -8.88 -6.65
N GLN A 4 7.84 -8.81 -7.95
CA GLN A 4 7.51 -7.58 -8.64
C GLN A 4 5.99 -7.38 -8.47
N TYR A 5 5.58 -6.63 -7.44
CA TYR A 5 4.16 -6.44 -7.09
C TYR A 5 3.46 -5.36 -7.94
N GLN A 6 4.04 -5.00 -9.09
CA GLN A 6 3.56 -3.89 -9.94
C GLN A 6 2.11 -4.04 -10.42
N LEU A 7 1.49 -5.20 -10.24
CA LEU A 7 0.13 -5.50 -10.66
C LEU A 7 -0.84 -5.69 -9.50
N SER A 8 -0.55 -5.21 -8.28
CA SER A 8 -1.51 -5.27 -7.17
C SER A 8 -1.98 -3.87 -6.78
N GLU A 9 -3.30 -3.64 -6.76
CA GLU A 9 -3.95 -2.34 -6.48
C GLU A 9 -4.94 -2.42 -5.29
N PHE A 10 -5.00 -1.35 -4.50
CA PHE A 10 -6.07 -1.11 -3.53
C PHE A 10 -6.57 0.34 -3.63
N GLN A 11 -7.88 0.56 -3.48
CA GLN A 11 -8.49 1.88 -3.48
C GLN A 11 -9.09 2.22 -2.10
N PHE A 12 -8.65 3.35 -1.54
CA PHE A 12 -9.07 3.85 -0.25
C PHE A 12 -9.82 5.18 -0.41
N TYR A 13 -11.02 5.30 0.17
CA TYR A 13 -11.76 6.55 0.19
C TYR A 13 -11.41 7.36 1.44
N ASP A 14 -10.79 8.54 1.27
CA ASP A 14 -10.33 9.36 2.40
C ASP A 14 -11.42 10.25 3.03
N GLY A 15 -12.63 10.22 2.47
CA GLY A 15 -13.75 11.09 2.84
C GLY A 15 -14.08 12.14 1.77
N GLU A 16 -13.13 12.47 0.89
CA GLU A 16 -13.28 13.40 -0.22
C GLU A 16 -13.05 12.72 -1.59
N GLU A 17 -11.96 11.97 -1.74
CA GLU A 17 -11.53 11.36 -3.00
C GLU A 17 -11.00 9.93 -2.79
N PHE A 18 -10.87 9.17 -3.88
CA PHE A 18 -10.21 7.88 -3.85
C PHE A 18 -8.69 8.03 -4.00
N ILE A 19 -7.97 7.40 -3.09
CA ILE A 19 -6.53 7.23 -3.11
C ILE A 19 -6.24 5.82 -3.60
N THR A 20 -5.46 5.70 -4.67
CA THR A 20 -5.05 4.40 -5.20
C THR A 20 -3.66 4.04 -4.72
N PHE A 21 -3.48 2.84 -4.20
CA PHE A 21 -2.19 2.29 -3.81
C PHE A 21 -1.80 1.17 -4.76
N ASN A 22 -0.54 1.17 -5.23
CA ASN A 22 0.03 0.04 -5.96
C ASN A 22 1.29 -0.44 -5.24
N LEU A 23 1.38 -1.74 -4.98
CA LEU A 23 2.53 -2.34 -4.30
C LEU A 23 3.77 -2.31 -5.22
N ILE A 24 4.92 -1.90 -4.69
CA ILE A 24 6.18 -1.88 -5.44
C ILE A 24 7.16 -2.91 -4.87
N ASP A 25 7.44 -2.86 -3.56
CA ASP A 25 8.41 -3.73 -2.89
C ASP A 25 7.98 -3.97 -1.45
N ILE A 26 8.26 -5.16 -0.94
CA ILE A 26 8.03 -5.53 0.46
C ILE A 26 9.33 -6.12 0.99
N ASN A 27 9.89 -5.50 2.02
CA ASN A 27 11.11 -5.94 2.69
C ASN A 27 10.81 -6.33 4.13
N THR A 28 10.56 -7.61 4.37
CA THR A 28 10.24 -8.14 5.71
C THR A 28 11.43 -8.13 6.67
N GLU A 29 12.68 -8.17 6.17
CA GLU A 29 13.88 -8.08 7.02
C GLU A 29 14.02 -6.68 7.62
N LYS A 30 13.73 -5.65 6.83
CA LYS A 30 13.75 -4.25 7.27
C LYS A 30 12.44 -3.77 7.87
N LYS A 31 11.36 -4.56 7.72
CA LYS A 31 9.99 -4.16 8.03
C LYS A 31 9.58 -2.88 7.30
N GLU A 32 9.83 -2.86 6.00
CA GLU A 32 9.51 -1.73 5.13
C GLU A 32 8.65 -2.19 3.95
N ILE A 33 7.74 -1.31 3.52
CA ILE A 33 6.94 -1.48 2.31
C ILE A 33 7.02 -0.22 1.47
N THR A 34 7.23 -0.39 0.17
CA THR A 34 7.22 0.71 -0.80
C THR A 34 6.00 0.60 -1.69
N VAL A 35 5.24 1.68 -1.80
CA VAL A 35 4.01 1.77 -2.59
C VAL A 35 4.01 3.03 -3.47
N ALA A 36 3.39 2.93 -4.64
CA ALA A 36 2.93 4.11 -5.37
C ALA A 36 1.58 4.55 -4.78
N VAL A 37 1.42 5.85 -4.58
CA VAL A 37 0.20 6.48 -4.11
C VAL A 37 -0.27 7.43 -5.21
N THR A 38 -1.49 7.22 -5.70
CA THR A 38 -2.17 8.15 -6.60
C THR A 38 -3.22 8.91 -5.80
N ASP A 39 -3.00 10.21 -5.62
CA ASP A 39 -3.88 11.13 -4.89
C ASP A 39 -4.24 12.30 -5.81
N ARG A 40 -5.52 12.47 -6.12
CA ARG A 40 -6.06 13.59 -6.94
C ARG A 40 -5.30 13.78 -8.25
N GLY A 41 -4.97 12.68 -8.92
CA GLY A 41 -4.25 12.65 -10.20
C GLY A 41 -2.73 12.84 -10.09
N ARG A 42 -2.17 12.92 -8.88
CA ARG A 42 -0.73 12.97 -8.65
C ARG A 42 -0.23 11.62 -8.15
N ILE A 43 0.80 11.09 -8.81
CA ILE A 43 1.48 9.86 -8.39
C ILE A 43 2.75 10.22 -7.61
N SER A 44 2.94 9.60 -6.46
CA SER A 44 4.18 9.65 -5.67
C SER A 44 4.53 8.27 -5.12
N VAL A 45 5.81 8.03 -4.84
CA VAL A 45 6.30 6.78 -4.27
C VAL A 45 6.72 7.03 -2.82
N HIS A 46 6.23 6.20 -1.91
CA HIS A 46 6.47 6.31 -0.49
C HIS A 46 6.91 4.98 0.09
N THR A 47 7.78 5.03 1.10
CA THR A 47 8.13 3.88 1.94
C THR A 47 7.52 4.10 3.32
N PHE A 48 6.85 3.07 3.81
CA PHE A 48 6.22 3.02 5.12
C PHE A 48 6.81 1.88 5.96
N ASP A 49 6.59 1.94 7.27
CA ASP A 49 6.82 0.80 8.15
C ASP A 49 5.80 -0.30 7.82
N LEU A 50 6.29 -1.53 7.69
CA LEU A 50 5.48 -2.73 7.54
C LEU A 50 5.16 -3.28 8.93
N LEU A 51 3.88 -3.24 9.29
CA LEU A 51 3.35 -3.64 10.58
C LEU A 51 2.63 -4.98 10.47
N GLU A 52 2.37 -5.62 11.62
CA GLU A 52 1.65 -6.88 11.71
C GLU A 52 0.64 -6.81 12.86
N ASP A 53 -0.63 -7.14 12.57
CA ASP A 53 -1.66 -7.36 13.58
C ASP A 53 -2.30 -8.74 13.35
N CYS A 54 -2.26 -9.58 14.39
CA CYS A 54 -2.82 -10.94 14.36
C CYS A 54 -2.43 -11.76 13.11
N GLY A 55 -1.21 -11.58 12.60
CA GLY A 55 -0.67 -12.29 11.43
C GLY A 55 -1.03 -11.67 10.07
N ARG A 56 -1.70 -10.51 10.05
CA ARG A 56 -1.99 -9.72 8.84
C ARG A 56 -1.02 -8.57 8.76
N LEU A 57 -0.42 -8.40 7.58
CA LEU A 57 0.50 -7.32 7.31
C LEU A 57 -0.25 -6.09 6.83
N TYR A 58 0.17 -4.92 7.32
CA TYR A 58 -0.43 -3.65 6.95
C TYR A 58 0.58 -2.50 6.99
N PHE A 59 0.18 -1.35 6.46
CA PHE A 59 0.84 -0.07 6.70
C PHE A 59 -0.18 1.00 7.06
N GLU A 60 0.28 2.10 7.65
CA GLU A 60 -0.58 3.21 8.07
C GLU A 60 -0.47 4.37 7.09
N TYR A 61 -1.61 4.94 6.69
CA TYR A 61 -1.67 6.07 5.78
C TYR A 61 -2.50 7.25 6.32
N GLY A 62 -2.00 8.46 6.07
CA GLY A 62 -2.64 9.72 6.44
C GLY A 62 -2.52 10.06 7.93
N VAL A 63 -3.10 11.21 8.32
CA VAL A 63 -3.01 11.77 9.69
C VAL A 63 -3.72 10.88 10.72
N GLY A 64 -4.75 10.16 10.28
CA GLY A 64 -5.51 9.23 11.13
C GLY A 64 -4.83 7.89 11.35
N PHE A 65 -3.66 7.64 10.74
CA PHE A 65 -3.00 6.33 10.74
C PHE A 65 -3.94 5.22 10.27
N ASN A 66 -4.63 5.46 9.15
CA ASN A 66 -5.59 4.47 8.63
C ASN A 66 -4.83 3.21 8.23
N GLN A 67 -5.29 2.07 8.75
CA GLN A 67 -4.72 0.77 8.45
C GLN A 67 -5.08 0.36 7.02
N ILE A 68 -4.05 0.11 6.21
CA ILE A 68 -4.17 -0.42 4.85
C ILE A 68 -3.62 -1.85 4.85
N ASP A 69 -4.53 -2.82 4.84
CA ASP A 69 -4.19 -4.24 4.89
C ASP A 69 -3.65 -4.71 3.52
N LEU A 70 -2.54 -5.43 3.53
CA LEU A 70 -1.94 -5.96 2.30
C LEU A 70 -2.82 -7.00 1.61
N ASP A 71 -3.68 -7.67 2.38
CA ASP A 71 -4.63 -8.68 1.88
C ASP A 71 -5.78 -8.06 1.07
N ASP A 72 -6.01 -6.75 1.19
CA ASP A 72 -7.07 -6.05 0.44
C ASP A 72 -6.61 -5.63 -0.97
N PHE A 73 -5.33 -5.83 -1.30
CA PHE A 73 -4.83 -5.55 -2.65
C PHE A 73 -5.25 -6.66 -3.62
N GLU A 74 -5.84 -6.26 -4.74
CA GLU A 74 -6.25 -7.18 -5.80
C GLU A 74 -5.24 -7.14 -6.96
N GLU A 75 -4.98 -8.31 -7.57
CA GLU A 75 -4.21 -8.37 -8.81
C GLU A 75 -5.02 -7.71 -9.94
N VAL A 76 -4.41 -6.77 -10.66
CA VAL A 76 -4.99 -6.13 -11.85
C VAL A 76 -4.43 -6.80 -13.11
N ASP A 77 -5.33 -7.33 -13.94
CA ASP A 77 -4.98 -7.80 -15.28
C ASP A 77 -4.67 -6.59 -16.19
N GLU A 78 -3.62 -6.71 -17.01
CA GLU A 78 -3.14 -5.68 -17.96
C GLU A 78 -4.13 -5.35 -19.10
#